data_AF-A0A385SL74-F1
#
_entry.id   AF-A0A385SL74-F1
#
_cell.length_a   1.000
_cell.length_b   1.000
_cell.length_c   1.000
_cell.angle_alpha   90.00
_cell.angle_beta   90.00
_cell.angle_gamma   90.00
#
_symmetry.space_group_name_H-M   'P 1'
#
loop_
_entity.id
_entity.type
_entity.pdbx_description
1 polymer ?
#
loop_
_entity_poly.entity_id
_entity_poly.type
_entity_poly.pdbx_seq_one_letter_code
_entity_poly.pdbx_strand_id
1 'polypeptide(L)'
;MNRNYQLGLLHLVHLLIGADGIIDIRELEALCKITADEKITDEVLRYFDETKSNKSEKEIYDSGLEHLQRCSDQEKLKIFALLYCLSEIDGRVHVKEIRLLLYSINSAGIGFNDVVNYAKMNPSALS
;
A
#
# COMPACT_ATOMS: atom_id res chain seq x y z
N MET A 1 9.43 -12.40 5.39
CA MET A 1 8.10 -11.90 4.98
C MET A 1 7.66 -12.67 3.74
N ASN A 2 6.35 -12.77 3.52
CA ASN A 2 5.79 -13.33 2.29
C ASN A 2 6.05 -12.36 1.11
N ARG A 3 6.55 -12.86 -0.02
CA ARG A 3 6.84 -12.04 -1.21
C ARG A 3 5.57 -11.42 -1.79
N ASN A 4 4.43 -12.12 -1.73
CA ASN A 4 3.15 -11.57 -2.19
C ASN A 4 2.69 -10.40 -1.32
N TYR A 5 2.87 -10.49 0.00
CA TYR A 5 2.58 -9.38 0.91
C TYR A 5 3.38 -8.12 0.53
N GLN A 6 4.70 -8.28 0.35
CA GLN A 6 5.59 -7.16 0.01
C GLN A 6 5.25 -6.55 -1.34
N LEU A 7 5.02 -7.38 -2.36
CA LEU A 7 4.65 -6.89 -3.69
C LEU A 7 3.26 -6.24 -3.70
N GLY A 8 2.27 -6.84 -3.04
CA GLY A 8 0.92 -6.25 -2.92
C GLY A 8 0.97 -4.88 -2.26
N LEU A 9 1.75 -4.75 -1.18
CA LEU A 9 1.99 -3.48 -0.50
C LEU A 9 2.61 -2.44 -1.44
N LEU A 10 3.71 -2.79 -2.13
CA LEU A 10 4.41 -1.86 -3.02
C LEU A 10 3.54 -1.35 -4.17
N HIS A 11 2.73 -2.23 -4.79
CA HIS A 11 1.82 -1.83 -5.86
C HIS A 11 0.78 -0.82 -5.36
N LEU A 12 0.15 -1.09 -4.22
CA LEU A 12 -0.88 -0.21 -3.68
C LEU A 12 -0.32 1.09 -3.12
N VAL A 13 0.85 1.06 -2.46
CA VAL A 13 1.53 2.27 -1.98
C VAL A 13 1.89 3.16 -3.17
N HIS A 14 2.46 2.59 -4.23
CA HIS A 14 2.82 3.33 -5.44
C HIS A 14 1.62 4.01 -6.09
N LEU A 15 0.47 3.33 -6.13
CA LEU A 15 -0.77 3.91 -6.68
C LEU A 15 -1.38 4.96 -5.76
N LEU A 16 -1.23 4.81 -4.44
CA LEU A 16 -1.73 5.77 -3.47
C LEU A 16 -0.96 7.09 -3.58
N ILE A 17 0.38 7.05 -3.47
CA ILE A 17 1.24 8.24 -3.57
C ILE A 17 1.34 8.80 -5.00
N GLY A 18 0.99 8.00 -6.00
CA GLY A 18 1.01 8.42 -7.40
C GLY A 18 -0.34 8.97 -7.89
N ALA A 19 -1.39 8.95 -7.07
CA ALA A 19 -2.77 9.18 -7.52
C ALA A 19 -3.02 10.61 -8.02
N ASP A 20 -2.29 11.59 -7.49
CA ASP A 20 -2.36 13.00 -7.84
C ASP A 20 -1.35 13.41 -8.93
N GLY A 21 -0.41 12.51 -9.26
CA GLY A 21 0.65 12.71 -10.26
C GLY A 21 1.89 13.46 -9.74
N ILE A 22 1.98 13.77 -8.44
CA ILE A 22 3.10 14.51 -7.84
C ILE A 22 3.57 13.73 -6.60
N ILE A 23 4.65 12.96 -6.75
CA ILE A 23 5.27 12.34 -5.58
C ILE A 23 6.05 13.41 -4.82
N ASP A 24 5.64 13.67 -3.58
CA ASP A 24 6.29 14.65 -2.72
C ASP A 24 7.42 14.02 -1.87
N ILE A 25 8.19 14.85 -1.15
CA ILE A 25 9.33 14.36 -0.34
C ILE A 25 8.85 13.50 0.84
N ARG A 26 7.68 13.80 1.42
CA ARG A 26 7.13 13.09 2.58
C ARG A 26 6.63 11.71 2.20
N GLU A 27 6.03 11.56 1.02
CA GLU A 27 5.61 10.28 0.46
C GLU A 27 6.81 9.37 0.17
N LEU A 28 7.90 9.95 -0.34
CA LEU A 28 9.18 9.27 -0.51
C LEU A 28 9.76 8.82 0.84
N GLU A 29 9.76 9.68 1.86
CA GLU A 29 10.18 9.34 3.22
C GLU A 29 9.30 8.23 3.83
N ALA A 30 7.99 8.30 3.63
CA ALA A 30 7.04 7.29 4.10
C ALA A 30 7.28 5.94 3.41
N LEU A 31 7.51 5.92 2.10
CA LEU A 31 7.89 4.71 1.37
C LEU A 31 9.20 4.11 1.90
N CYS A 32 10.19 4.93 2.23
CA CYS A 32 11.45 4.46 2.83
C CYS A 32 11.21 3.83 4.21
N LYS A 33 10.36 4.44 5.04
CA LYS A 33 9.99 3.87 6.35
C LYS A 33 9.25 2.54 6.21
N ILE A 34 8.24 2.48 5.33
CA ILE A 34 7.47 1.25 5.08
C ILE A 34 8.40 0.13 4.61
N THR A 35 9.27 0.41 3.65
CA THR A 35 10.17 -0.63 3.09
C THR A 35 11.15 -1.15 4.14
N ALA A 36 11.66 -0.28 5.02
CA ALA A 36 12.52 -0.67 6.14
C ALA A 36 11.76 -1.52 7.19
N ASP A 37 10.61 -1.05 7.66
CA ASP A 37 9.81 -1.72 8.70
C ASP A 37 9.31 -3.10 8.22
N GLU A 38 8.90 -3.16 6.95
CA GLU A 38 8.39 -4.39 6.32
C GLU A 38 9.51 -5.29 5.76
N LYS A 39 10.77 -4.95 6.04
CA LYS A 39 11.98 -5.70 5.64
C LYS A 39 11.96 -6.05 4.15
N ILE A 40 11.54 -5.09 3.33
CA ILE A 40 11.50 -5.22 1.88
C ILE A 40 12.94 -5.09 1.39
N THR A 41 13.44 -6.14 0.72
CA THR A 41 14.81 -6.16 0.22
C THR A 41 14.93 -5.38 -1.08
N ASP A 42 16.14 -4.89 -1.38
CA ASP A 42 16.46 -4.24 -2.65
C ASP A 42 16.15 -5.13 -3.86
N GLU A 43 16.22 -6.46 -3.71
CA GLU A 43 15.82 -7.40 -4.75
C GLU A 43 14.32 -7.29 -5.08
N VAL A 44 13.46 -7.19 -4.07
CA VAL A 44 12.01 -7.06 -4.24
C VAL A 44 11.67 -5.68 -4.81
N LEU A 45 12.35 -4.63 -4.34
CA LEU A 45 12.18 -3.27 -4.87
C LEU A 45 12.56 -3.19 -6.35
N ARG A 46 13.75 -3.69 -6.73
CA ARG A 46 14.19 -3.73 -8.11
C ARG A 46 13.23 -4.52 -9.00
N TYR A 47 12.77 -5.68 -8.53
CA TYR A 47 11.77 -6.46 -9.26
C TYR A 47 10.47 -5.68 -9.47
N PHE A 48 10.00 -4.96 -8.44
CA PHE A 48 8.83 -4.10 -8.55
C PHE A 48 9.06 -2.95 -9.55
N ASP A 49 10.21 -2.27 -9.49
CA ASP A 49 10.55 -1.17 -10.40
C ASP A 49 10.66 -1.60 -11.87
N GLU A 50 11.29 -2.74 -12.13
CA GLU A 50 11.38 -3.34 -13.47
C GLU A 50 9.98 -3.67 -14.00
N THR A 51 9.14 -4.29 -13.17
CA THR A 51 7.81 -4.74 -13.60
C THR A 51 6.79 -3.62 -13.75
N LYS A 52 6.89 -2.54 -12.98
CA LYS A 52 5.96 -1.40 -13.07
C LYS A 52 6.26 -0.48 -14.26
N SER A 53 7.52 -0.40 -14.70
CA SER A 53 7.98 0.54 -15.74
C SER A 53 7.22 0.48 -17.07
N ASN A 54 6.62 -0.68 -17.39
CA ASN A 54 5.88 -0.91 -18.64
C ASN A 54 4.38 -1.14 -18.42
N LYS A 55 3.85 -0.83 -17.23
CA LYS A 55 2.44 -1.08 -16.86
C LYS A 55 1.68 0.23 -16.70
N SER A 56 0.43 0.22 -17.13
CA SER A 56 -0.55 1.25 -16.76
C SER A 56 -0.93 1.16 -15.28
N GLU A 57 -1.47 2.24 -14.71
CA GLU A 57 -1.98 2.25 -13.33
C GLU A 57 -2.97 1.11 -13.06
N LYS A 58 -3.83 0.80 -14.04
CA LYS A 58 -4.78 -0.31 -13.96
C LYS A 58 -4.06 -1.66 -13.85
N GLU A 59 -3.03 -1.91 -14.68
CA GLU A 59 -2.26 -3.15 -14.63
C GLU A 59 -1.44 -3.28 -13.34
N ILE A 60 -0.95 -2.16 -12.80
CA ILE A 60 -0.29 -2.11 -11.49
C ILE A 60 -1.31 -2.48 -10.40
N TYR A 61 -2.53 -1.93 -10.47
CA TYR A 61 -3.60 -2.22 -9.52
C TYR A 61 -4.00 -3.70 -9.54
N ASP A 62 -4.28 -4.22 -10.74
CA ASP A 62 -4.68 -5.61 -10.92
C ASP A 62 -3.56 -6.56 -10.44
N SER A 63 -2.29 -6.25 -10.70
CA SER A 63 -1.14 -7.01 -10.18
C SER A 63 -1.06 -6.98 -8.64
N GLY A 64 -1.31 -5.82 -8.03
CA GLY A 64 -1.36 -5.67 -6.58
C GLY A 64 -2.46 -6.52 -5.95
N LEU A 65 -3.65 -6.52 -6.55
CA LEU A 65 -4.77 -7.37 -6.09
C LEU A 65 -4.44 -8.86 -6.23
N GLU A 66 -3.83 -9.30 -7.32
CA GLU A 66 -3.41 -10.70 -7.48
C GLU A 66 -2.45 -11.16 -6.37
N HIS A 67 -1.54 -10.28 -5.95
CA HIS A 67 -0.66 -10.55 -4.81
C HIS A 67 -1.45 -10.61 -3.50
N LEU A 68 -2.39 -9.68 -3.27
CA LEU A 68 -3.25 -9.69 -2.09
C LEU A 68 -4.11 -10.95 -1.97
N GLN A 69 -4.61 -11.50 -3.08
CA GLN A 69 -5.38 -12.75 -3.05
C GLN A 69 -4.56 -13.96 -2.57
N ARG A 70 -3.23 -13.88 -2.64
CA ARG A 70 -2.30 -14.90 -2.12
C ARG A 70 -1.82 -14.60 -0.69
N CYS A 71 -2.34 -13.54 -0.07
CA CYS A 71 -2.06 -13.19 1.31
C CYS A 71 -3.15 -13.72 2.24
N SER A 72 -2.78 -13.98 3.49
CA SER A 72 -3.73 -14.19 4.59
C SER A 72 -4.51 -12.91 4.91
N ASP A 73 -5.64 -13.04 5.58
CA ASP A 73 -6.44 -11.87 5.96
C ASP A 73 -5.70 -10.95 6.95
N GLN A 74 -4.84 -11.51 7.81
CA GLN A 74 -3.97 -10.71 8.68
C GLN A 74 -2.94 -9.90 7.89
N GLU A 75 -2.34 -10.50 6.85
CA GLU A 75 -1.43 -9.80 5.95
C GLU A 75 -2.15 -8.68 5.18
N LYS A 76 -3.33 -8.96 4.62
CA LYS A 76 -4.16 -7.94 3.94
C LYS A 76 -4.53 -6.80 4.89
N LEU A 77 -4.97 -7.14 6.10
CA LEU A 77 -5.35 -6.16 7.14
C LEU A 77 -4.18 -5.22 7.46
N LYS A 78 -2.97 -5.77 7.61
CA LYS A 78 -1.76 -4.98 7.86
C LYS A 78 -1.43 -4.06 6.68
N ILE A 79 -1.54 -4.54 5.42
CA ILE A 79 -1.35 -3.70 4.23
C ILE A 79 -2.32 -2.52 4.23
N PHE A 80 -3.61 -2.78 4.43
CA PHE A 80 -4.61 -1.72 4.42
C PHE A 80 -4.46 -0.74 5.58
N ALA A 81 -3.99 -1.20 6.75
CA ALA A 81 -3.70 -0.32 7.86
C ALA A 81 -2.53 0.63 7.54
N LEU A 82 -1.47 0.13 6.89
CA LEU A 82 -0.36 0.97 6.43
C LEU A 82 -0.81 1.98 5.37
N LEU A 83 -1.64 1.58 4.41
CA LEU A 83 -2.20 2.48 3.40
C LEU A 83 -3.12 3.54 4.01
N TYR A 84 -3.91 3.17 5.03
CA TYR A 84 -4.73 4.10 5.79
C TYR A 84 -3.84 5.14 6.50
N CYS A 85 -2.83 4.71 7.25
CA CYS A 85 -1.89 5.63 7.89
C CYS A 85 -1.19 6.55 6.88
N LEU A 86 -0.74 5.99 5.74
CA LEU A 86 -0.10 6.75 4.67
C LEU A 86 -1.03 7.84 4.11
N SER A 87 -2.31 7.51 3.92
CA SER A 87 -3.31 8.46 3.44
C SER A 87 -3.56 9.63 4.41
N GLU A 88 -3.25 9.48 5.70
CA GLU A 88 -3.44 10.53 6.71
C GLU A 88 -2.24 11.49 6.85
N ILE A 89 -1.05 11.15 6.32
CA ILE A 89 0.21 11.88 6.58
C ILE A 89 0.13 13.37 6.19
N ASP A 90 -0.53 13.70 5.08
CA ASP A 90 -0.60 15.08 4.59
C ASP A 90 -1.83 15.87 5.05
N GLY A 91 -2.68 15.30 5.91
CA GLY A 91 -3.88 15.95 6.43
C GLY A 91 -4.92 16.33 5.36
N ARG A 92 -4.65 15.99 4.09
CA ARG A 92 -5.51 16.18 2.92
C ARG A 92 -5.51 14.88 2.13
N VAL A 93 -6.46 14.01 2.44
CA VAL A 93 -6.64 12.78 1.66
C VAL A 93 -7.31 13.14 0.33
N HIS A 94 -6.67 12.83 -0.79
CA HIS A 94 -7.26 13.07 -2.10
C HIS A 94 -8.42 12.10 -2.35
N VAL A 95 -9.47 12.55 -3.02
CA VAL A 95 -10.64 11.71 -3.33
C VAL A 95 -10.25 10.44 -4.10
N LYS A 96 -9.20 10.51 -4.92
CA LYS A 96 -8.66 9.35 -5.65
C LYS A 96 -8.02 8.31 -4.71
N GLU A 97 -7.29 8.74 -3.70
CA GLU A 97 -6.66 7.86 -2.70
C GLU A 97 -7.71 7.17 -1.83
N ILE A 98 -8.70 7.93 -1.32
CA ILE A 98 -9.83 7.36 -0.57
C ILE A 98 -10.54 6.31 -1.41
N ARG A 99 -10.79 6.64 -2.69
CA ARG A 99 -11.46 5.74 -3.62
C ARG A 99 -10.65 4.47 -3.83
N LEU A 100 -9.35 4.58 -4.12
CA LEU A 100 -8.45 3.45 -4.27
C LEU A 100 -8.46 2.56 -3.03
N LEU A 101 -8.32 3.15 -1.84
CA LEU A 101 -8.27 2.45 -0.57
C LEU A 101 -9.58 1.68 -0.31
N LEU A 102 -10.73 2.34 -0.43
CA LEU A 102 -12.03 1.71 -0.19
C LEU A 102 -12.32 0.59 -1.20
N TYR A 103 -12.00 0.78 -2.49
CA TYR A 103 -12.17 -0.28 -3.48
C TYR A 103 -11.26 -1.47 -3.18
N SER A 104 -9.99 -1.23 -2.84
CA SER A 104 -9.03 -2.30 -2.54
C SER A 104 -9.45 -3.11 -1.33
N ILE A 105 -9.87 -2.44 -0.24
CA ILE A 105 -10.38 -3.07 0.99
C ILE A 105 -11.58 -3.96 0.68
N ASN A 106 -12.55 -3.42 -0.06
CA ASN A 106 -13.77 -4.15 -0.43
C ASN A 106 -13.45 -5.36 -1.33
N SER A 107 -12.59 -5.19 -2.34
CA SER A 107 -12.17 -6.27 -3.24
C SER A 107 -11.38 -7.38 -2.53
N ALA A 108 -10.68 -7.05 -1.45
CA ALA A 108 -9.93 -8.02 -0.65
C ALA A 108 -10.76 -8.71 0.44
N GLY A 109 -12.02 -8.31 0.62
CA GLY A 109 -12.94 -8.89 1.61
C GLY A 109 -12.63 -8.47 3.06
N ILE A 110 -11.93 -7.35 3.26
CA ILE A 110 -11.56 -6.85 4.60
C ILE A 110 -12.56 -5.79 5.06
N GLY A 111 -12.91 -5.78 6.35
CA GLY A 111 -13.76 -4.74 6.94
C GLY A 111 -13.00 -3.43 7.13
N PHE A 112 -13.54 -2.30 6.65
CA PHE A 112 -12.91 -0.98 6.83
C PHE A 112 -12.69 -0.63 8.31
N ASN A 113 -13.65 -0.93 9.18
CA ASN A 113 -13.50 -0.69 10.61
C ASN A 113 -12.36 -1.53 11.22
N ASP A 114 -12.13 -2.74 10.71
CA ASP A 114 -11.02 -3.59 11.17
C ASP A 114 -9.68 -2.95 10.81
N VAL A 115 -9.58 -2.36 9.61
CA VAL A 115 -8.40 -1.60 9.16
C VAL A 115 -8.11 -0.43 10.10
N VAL A 116 -9.11 0.41 10.37
CA VAL A 116 -8.98 1.58 11.25
C VAL A 116 -8.61 1.17 12.67
N ASN A 117 -9.25 0.11 13.20
CA ASN A 117 -8.94 -0.39 14.53
C ASN A 117 -7.53 -0.97 14.61
N TYR A 118 -7.11 -1.73 13.59
CA TYR A 118 -5.77 -2.31 13.52
C TYR A 118 -4.69 -1.22 13.50
N ALA A 119 -4.87 -0.18 12.67
CA ALA A 119 -3.96 0.96 12.59
C ALA A 119 -3.81 1.68 13.94
N LYS A 120 -4.92 1.89 14.66
CA LYS A 120 -4.91 2.52 15.99
C LYS A 120 -4.23 1.66 17.07
N MET A 121 -4.42 0.34 17.01
CA MET A 121 -3.85 -0.59 17.99
C MET A 121 -2.40 -0.95 17.70
N ASN A 122 -1.97 -0.83 16.44
CA ASN A 122 -0.61 -1.13 15.98
C ASN A 122 -0.05 0.09 15.24
N PRO A 123 0.33 1.16 15.97
CA PRO A 123 0.91 2.35 15.37
C PRO A 123 2.12 1.96 14.52
N SER A 124 2.12 2.39 13.26
CA SER A 124 3.27 2.20 12.38
C SER A 124 4.27 3.34 12.57
N ALA A 125 5.48 3.26 12.02
CA ALA A 125 6.40 4.40 12.02
C ALA A 125 5.91 5.61 11.20
N LEU A 126 4.74 5.50 10.56
CA LEU A 126 4.05 6.56 9.84
C LEU A 126 3.06 7.35 10.71
N SER A 127 2.63 6.79 11.86
CA SER A 127 1.68 7.41 12.79
C SER A 127 2.34 8.17 13.93
#